data_AF-K1T2B4-F1
#
_entry.id   AF-K1T2B4-F1
#
_cell.length_a   1.000
_cell.length_b   1.000
_cell.length_c   1.000
_cell.angle_alpha   90.00
_cell.angle_beta   90.00
_cell.angle_gamma   90.00
#
_symmetry.space_group_name_H-M   'P 1'
#
loop_
_entity.id
_entity.type
_entity.pdbx_description
1 polymer ?
#
loop_
_entity_poly.entity_id
_entity_poly.type
_entity_poly.pdbx_seq_one_letter_code
_entity_poly.pdbx_strand_id
1 'polypeptide(L)' 'SELVWECYRRLDGSPRFPARPMNFRAPDGSMPAFWTELFERLGEQIPEGVPGTNPNDMARDPQLDEVGRWF' A
#
# COMPACT_ATOMS: atom_id res chain seq x y z
N SER A 1 -5.72 -2.63 3.56
CA SER A 1 -5.30 -3.57 2.48
C SER A 1 -4.46 -4.71 3.02
N GLU A 2 -3.67 -4.53 4.08
CA GLU A 2 -2.77 -5.55 4.62
C GLU A 2 -3.49 -6.87 4.95
N LEU A 3 -4.58 -6.84 5.72
CA LEU A 3 -5.36 -8.04 6.01
C LEU A 3 -5.87 -8.76 4.75
N VAL A 4 -6.27 -8.02 3.71
CA VAL A 4 -6.69 -8.62 2.43
C VAL A 4 -5.51 -9.32 1.75
N TRP A 5 -4.33 -8.72 1.78
CA TRP A 5 -3.10 -9.32 1.25
C TRP A 5 -2.69 -10.60 2.02
N GLU A 6 -2.87 -10.60 3.34
CA GLU A 6 -2.62 -11.78 4.18
C GLU A 6 -3.64 -12.91 3.94
N CYS A 7 -4.93 -12.59 3.85
CA CYS A 7 -5.98 -13.60 3.74
C CYS A 7 -6.08 -14.22 2.34
N TYR A 8 -5.85 -13.45 1.27
CA TYR A 8 -5.99 -13.96 -0.09
C TYR A 8 -4.67 -14.55 -0.60
N ARG A 9 -4.54 -15.87 -0.46
CA ARG A 9 -3.40 -16.66 -0.93
C ARG A 9 -3.76 -17.46 -2.17
N ARG A 10 -2.77 -17.72 -3.03
CA ARG A 10 -2.85 -18.75 -4.08
C ARG A 10 -2.74 -20.14 -3.45
N LEU A 11 -3.02 -21.18 -4.25
CA LEU A 11 -2.95 -22.58 -3.79
C LEU A 11 -1.55 -22.97 -3.28
N ASP A 12 -0.49 -22.37 -3.81
CA ASP A 12 0.89 -22.55 -3.37
C ASP A 12 1.25 -21.73 -2.11
N GLY A 13 0.28 -21.04 -1.51
CA GLY A 13 0.47 -20.19 -0.35
C GLY A 13 1.09 -18.83 -0.66
N SER A 14 1.38 -18.48 -1.92
CA SER A 14 1.89 -17.14 -2.29
C SER A 14 0.79 -16.06 -2.20
N PRO A 15 1.13 -14.78 -1.96
CA PRO A 15 0.12 -13.72 -1.93
C PRO A 15 -0.57 -13.57 -3.28
N ARG A 16 -1.89 -13.40 -3.28
CA ARG A 16 -2.66 -13.18 -4.51
C ARG A 16 -2.44 -11.78 -5.09
N PHE A 17 -2.31 -10.78 -4.23
CA PHE A 17 -2.02 -9.40 -4.59
C PHE A 17 -0.52 -9.10 -4.42
N PRO A 18 0.11 -8.34 -5.33
CA PRO A 18 1.51 -7.96 -5.18
C PRO A 18 1.68 -6.92 -4.06
N ALA A 19 2.74 -7.06 -3.27
CA ALA A 19 3.27 -5.93 -2.51
C ALA A 19 4.05 -5.01 -3.45
N ARG A 20 3.96 -3.69 -3.23
CA ARG A 20 4.67 -2.69 -4.03
C ARG A 20 5.46 -1.77 -3.11
N PRO A 21 6.59 -1.20 -3.56
CA PRO A 21 7.30 -0.17 -2.80
C PRO A 21 6.35 0.97 -2.42
N MET A 22 6.28 1.32 -1.14
CA MET A 22 5.50 2.46 -0.69
C MET A 22 6.14 3.76 -1.14
N ASN A 23 5.32 4.74 -1.49
CA ASN A 23 5.74 6.08 -1.90
C ASN A 23 5.03 7.12 -1.04
N PHE A 24 5.81 7.85 -0.24
CA PHE A 24 5.35 8.92 0.64
C PHE A 24 5.64 10.31 0.06
N ARG A 25 6.29 10.39 -1.10
CA ARG A 25 6.65 11.65 -1.74
C ARG A 25 5.45 12.32 -2.39
N ALA A 26 5.47 13.64 -2.34
CA ALA A 26 4.55 14.47 -3.11
C ALA A 26 4.85 14.36 -4.63
N PRO A 27 3.94 14.83 -5.50
CA PRO A 27 4.14 14.80 -6.94
C PRO A 27 5.42 15.50 -7.44
N ASP A 28 5.94 16.46 -6.68
CA ASP A 28 7.21 17.16 -6.96
C ASP A 28 8.46 16.42 -6.45
N GLY A 29 8.29 15.24 -5.83
CA GLY A 29 9.35 14.41 -5.27
C GLY A 29 9.77 14.78 -3.84
N SER A 30 9.22 15.86 -3.27
CA SER A 30 9.49 16.26 -1.89
C SER A 30 8.89 15.27 -0.89
N MET A 31 9.49 15.17 0.30
CA MET A 31 8.91 14.44 1.43
C MET A 31 8.08 15.43 2.27
N PRO A 32 6.74 15.28 2.34
CA PRO A 32 5.90 16.13 3.17
C PRO A 32 6.32 16.10 4.65
N ALA A 33 6.37 17.28 5.29
CA ALA A 33 6.77 17.43 6.70
C ALA A 33 5.92 16.57 7.65
N PHE A 34 4.63 16.41 7.35
CA PHE A 34 3.72 15.54 8.11
C PHE A 34 4.28 14.12 8.29
N TRP A 35 4.85 13.52 7.23
CA TRP A 35 5.39 12.17 7.32
C TRP A 35 6.67 12.15 8.16
N THR A 36 7.57 13.10 7.94
CA THR A 36 8.79 13.24 8.75
C THR A 36 8.45 13.36 10.24
N GLU A 37 7.58 14.30 10.62
CA GLU A 37 7.18 14.52 12.01
C GLU A 37 6.48 13.32 12.64
N LEU A 38 5.60 12.64 11.87
CA LEU A 38 4.90 11.45 12.36
C LEU A 38 5.89 10.33 12.69
N PHE A 39 6.79 9.99 11.75
CA PHE A 39 7.72 8.88 11.92
C PHE A 39 8.83 9.19 12.93
N GLU A 40 9.29 10.44 13.03
CA GLU A 40 10.18 10.87 14.11
C GLU A 40 9.54 10.70 15.49
N ARG A 41 8.27 11.08 15.65
CA ARG A 41 7.53 10.88 16.92
C ARG A 41 7.33 9.41 17.27
N LEU A 42 7.23 8.54 16.26
CA LEU A 42 7.14 7.09 16.45
C LEU A 42 8.51 6.46 16.73
N GLY A 43 9.62 7.17 16.50
CA GLY A 43 10.97 6.63 16.59
C GLY A 43 11.30 5.64 15.47
N GLU A 44 10.58 5.73 14.35
CA GLU A 44 10.64 4.79 13.23
C GLU A 44 11.15 5.50 11.97
N GLN A 45 11.70 4.72 11.03
CA GLN A 45 12.04 5.26 9.72
C GLN A 45 10.78 5.35 8.84
N ILE A 46 10.69 6.40 8.01
CA ILE A 46 9.68 6.46 6.96
C ILE A 46 9.92 5.26 6.02
N PRO A 47 8.94 4.37 5.79
CA PRO A 47 9.15 3.16 5.03
C PRO A 47 9.05 3.42 3.51
N GLU A 48 9.69 4.49 3.05
CA GLU A 48 9.82 4.85 1.65
C GLU A 48 10.58 3.74 0.89
N GLY A 49 9.99 3.24 -0.18
CA GLY A 49 10.57 2.17 -0.99
C GLY A 49 10.45 0.76 -0.39
N VAL A 50 10.01 0.64 0.86
CA VAL A 50 9.78 -0.67 1.50
C VAL A 50 8.53 -1.31 0.89
N PRO A 51 8.53 -2.63 0.60
CA PRO A 51 7.33 -3.32 0.14
C PRO A 51 6.18 -3.15 1.14
N GLY A 52 5.03 -2.72 0.64
CA GLY A 52 3.81 -2.59 1.43
C GLY A 52 2.57 -2.86 0.60
N THR A 53 1.42 -2.65 1.22
CA THR A 53 0.12 -2.77 0.56
C THR A 53 -0.53 -1.39 0.44
N ASN A 54 -1.09 -1.08 -0.73
CA ASN A 54 -1.82 0.16 -0.97
C ASN A 54 -3.27 -0.17 -1.35
N PRO A 55 -4.28 0.26 -0.57
CA PRO A 55 -5.68 -0.02 -0.89
C PRO A 55 -6.12 0.51 -2.25
N ASN A 56 -5.64 1.68 -2.66
CA ASN A 56 -6.03 2.29 -3.93
C ASN A 56 -5.44 1.52 -5.13
N ASP A 57 -4.20 1.04 -5.01
CA ASP A 57 -3.59 0.19 -6.05
C ASP A 57 -4.24 -1.19 -6.09
N MET A 58 -4.50 -1.78 -4.92
CA MET A 58 -5.16 -3.09 -4.81
C MET A 58 -6.57 -3.07 -5.40
N ALA A 59 -7.34 -2.00 -5.17
CA ALA A 59 -8.68 -1.85 -5.75
C ALA A 59 -8.67 -1.72 -7.28
N ARG A 60 -7.51 -1.40 -7.88
CA ARG A 60 -7.30 -1.27 -9.34
C ARG A 60 -6.53 -2.46 -9.92
N ASP A 61 -6.29 -3.51 -9.14
CA ASP A 61 -5.56 -4.69 -9.61
C ASP A 61 -6.33 -5.35 -10.77
N PRO A 62 -5.67 -5.67 -11.90
CA PRO A 62 -6.34 -6.18 -13.10
C PRO A 62 -7.04 -7.54 -12.91
N GLN A 63 -6.82 -8.23 -11.79
CA GLN A 63 -7.54 -9.46 -11.47
C GLN A 63 -8.91 -9.24 -10.82
N LEU A 64 -9.31 -7.99 -10.55
CA LEU A 64 -10.58 -7.63 -9.94
C LEU A 64 -11.58 -7.10 -10.97
N ASP A 65 -12.84 -7.50 -10.81
CA ASP A 65 -13.97 -6.93 -11.52
C ASP A 65 -14.82 -6.09 -10.55
N GLU A 66 -15.18 -4.87 -10.96
CA GLU A 66 -16.09 -4.04 -10.17
C GLU A 66 -17.53 -4.53 -10.37
N VAL A 67 -18.17 -4.98 -9.30
CA VAL A 67 -19.54 -5.52 -9.32
C VAL A 67 -20.60 -4.55 -8.76
N GLY A 68 -20.19 -3.38 -8.25
CA GLY A 68 -21.10 -2.38 -7.71
C GLY A 68 -20.38 -1.11 -7.26
N ARG A 69 -21.09 0.03 -7.35
CA ARG A 69 -20.59 1.35 -6.96
C ARG A 69 -21.75 2.19 -6.44
N TRP A 70 -21.50 2.96 -5.38
CA TRP A 70 -22.47 3.88 -4.78
C TRP A 70 -21.90 5.31 -4.80
N PHE A 71 -22.76 6.29 -5.06
CA PHE A 71 -22.41 7.72 -5.17
C PHE A 71 -23.26 8.56 -4.22
#